data_AF-A0A8S1RFG0-F1
#
_entry.id   AF-A0A8S1RFG0-F1
#
_cell.length_a   1.000
_cell.length_b   1.000
_cell.length_c   1.000
_cell.angle_alpha   90.00
_cell.angle_beta   90.00
_cell.angle_gamma   90.00
#
_symmetry.space_group_name_H-M   'P 1'
#
loop_
_entity.id
_entity.type
_entity.pdbx_description
1 polymer ?
#
loop_
_entity_poly.entity_id
_entity_poly.type
_entity_poly.pdbx_seq_one_letter_code
_entity_poly.pdbx_strand_id
1 'polypeptide(L)'
;MNKISKEAFEYLNKVRKDPKIAIPKLQELLQYFKGKTLYKPGEIAIITNEGDSAVNEFLNNQKSIGELKWSKGLESAARDHVKDIGSKGLIGHNGSDGSSMSDRIERYGEWEMTVSENIIFGQNTGEDVIIQSIIDDGVSSRLRRKNLFKSEFGFVGIYDGQHKINKSVCIFVFAATYLDKNGMNDFQTQKQKQNDSNIQSKQQDSFKNQQQQDSVTNIAIEAFEYLNQIRQDPKIAIPKIKELITYFKGLVCYKPGEIPVLTKEGPKVLEELIQYLEQQKPLSLLKFERGLEQACIDHINDIGPKGICDHLSSNGQTFINRIQQYGECNGISAENISFGQKTGQDVILQLLIDDGESQRKQRQDCFKSQFNSVGIATGNHSQYGTLCVLAFVQEFKPKGVLKQQEISEKLGPAEENQNNNPYIKYPRPELKKTQTFKKYTIQNGQFIIRITKIYEFQDGSINTAIQTVTDN
;
A
#
# COMPACT_ATOMS: atom_id res chain seq x y z
N MET A 1 -8.46 -23.13 19.95
CA MET A 1 -9.32 -21.99 20.29
C MET A 1 -9.67 -21.95 21.77
N ASN A 2 -9.20 -20.90 22.45
CA ASN A 2 -9.48 -20.60 23.85
C ASN A 2 -10.90 -20.01 24.00
N LYS A 3 -11.44 -19.99 25.23
CA LYS A 3 -12.83 -19.59 25.50
C LYS A 3 -13.13 -18.16 25.02
N ILE A 4 -12.28 -17.18 25.36
CA ILE A 4 -12.48 -15.77 24.99
C ILE A 4 -12.41 -15.57 23.47
N SER A 5 -11.45 -16.20 22.79
CA SER A 5 -11.30 -16.12 21.32
C SER A 5 -12.54 -16.65 20.60
N LYS A 6 -13.11 -17.76 21.09
CA LYS A 6 -14.34 -18.34 20.54
C LYS A 6 -15.54 -17.41 20.73
N GLU A 7 -15.74 -16.92 21.95
CA GLU A 7 -16.80 -15.96 22.27
C GLU A 7 -16.67 -14.68 21.45
N ALA A 8 -15.45 -14.17 21.28
CA ALA A 8 -15.16 -12.97 20.50
C ALA A 8 -15.49 -13.16 19.03
N PHE A 9 -15.13 -14.31 18.43
CA PHE A 9 -15.49 -14.64 17.05
C PHE A 9 -17.00 -14.70 16.84
N GLU A 10 -17.70 -15.43 17.72
CA GLU A 10 -19.14 -15.60 17.64
C GLU A 10 -19.86 -14.26 17.80
N TYR A 11 -19.46 -13.46 18.78
CA TYR A 11 -20.05 -12.15 19.01
C TYR A 11 -19.72 -11.17 17.89
N LEU A 12 -18.47 -11.14 17.39
CA LEU A 12 -18.07 -10.31 16.25
C LEU A 12 -18.97 -10.56 15.03
N ASN A 13 -19.18 -11.82 14.66
CA ASN A 13 -20.01 -12.16 13.50
C ASN A 13 -21.49 -11.81 13.71
N LYS A 14 -22.02 -11.97 14.94
CA LYS A 14 -23.37 -11.50 15.26
C LYS A 14 -23.47 -9.98 15.12
N VAL A 15 -22.51 -9.21 15.65
CA VAL A 15 -22.51 -7.74 15.59
C VAL A 15 -22.28 -7.25 14.16
N ARG A 16 -21.46 -7.94 13.35
CA ARG A 16 -21.30 -7.62 11.92
C ARG A 16 -22.62 -7.75 11.17
N LYS A 17 -23.37 -8.83 11.40
CA LYS A 17 -24.69 -9.05 10.81
C LYS A 17 -25.75 -8.08 11.31
N ASP A 18 -25.77 -7.82 12.61
CA ASP A 18 -26.71 -6.89 13.23
C ASP A 18 -25.97 -6.04 14.29
N PRO A 19 -25.46 -4.86 13.92
CA PRO A 19 -24.76 -3.98 14.84
C PRO A 19 -25.62 -3.56 16.05
N LYS A 20 -26.95 -3.66 15.94
CA LYS A 20 -27.87 -3.26 17.01
C LYS A 20 -27.82 -4.17 18.23
N ILE A 21 -27.30 -5.39 18.10
CA ILE A 21 -27.19 -6.29 19.25
C ILE A 21 -26.18 -5.80 20.30
N ALA A 22 -25.24 -4.91 19.92
CA ALA A 22 -24.29 -4.31 20.84
C ALA A 22 -24.92 -3.19 21.68
N ILE A 23 -26.08 -2.66 21.26
CA ILE A 23 -26.74 -1.49 21.89
C ILE A 23 -27.02 -1.72 23.38
N PRO A 24 -27.62 -2.84 23.83
CA PRO A 24 -27.95 -3.01 25.25
C PRO A 24 -26.70 -2.96 26.13
N LYS A 25 -25.59 -3.57 25.69
CA LYS A 25 -24.34 -3.58 26.44
C LYS A 25 -23.66 -2.21 26.47
N LEU A 26 -23.69 -1.50 25.34
CA LEU A 26 -23.20 -0.13 25.24
C LEU A 26 -24.01 0.83 26.13
N GLN A 27 -25.35 0.69 26.16
CA GLN A 27 -26.23 1.47 27.03
C GLN A 27 -26.03 1.14 28.52
N GLU A 28 -25.81 -0.12 28.87
CA GLU A 28 -25.44 -0.53 30.22
C GLU A 28 -24.13 0.16 30.65
N LEU A 29 -23.10 0.15 29.79
CA LEU A 29 -21.82 0.81 30.07
C LEU A 29 -21.97 2.33 30.28
N LEU A 30 -22.85 2.98 29.54
CA LEU A 30 -23.13 4.42 29.70
C LEU A 30 -23.63 4.77 31.11
N GLN A 31 -24.34 3.86 31.79
CA GLN A 31 -24.83 4.09 33.15
C GLN A 31 -23.70 4.15 34.19
N TYR A 32 -22.55 3.56 33.88
CA TYR A 32 -21.38 3.53 34.75
C TYR A 32 -20.40 4.68 34.51
N PHE A 33 -20.63 5.50 33.48
CA PHE A 33 -19.81 6.68 33.24
C PHE A 33 -20.19 7.86 34.15
N LYS A 34 -19.19 8.49 34.77
CA LYS A 34 -19.28 9.82 35.38
C LYS A 34 -18.19 10.69 34.79
N GLY A 35 -18.56 11.53 33.81
CA GLY A 35 -17.60 12.27 32.99
C GLY A 35 -16.67 11.32 32.24
N LYS A 36 -15.35 11.49 32.40
CA LYS A 36 -14.33 10.62 31.79
C LYS A 36 -14.00 9.35 32.58
N THR A 37 -14.72 9.04 33.66
CA THR A 37 -14.40 7.88 34.50
C THR A 37 -15.50 6.83 34.43
N LEU A 38 -15.11 5.58 34.16
CA LEU A 38 -15.98 4.40 34.09
C LEU A 38 -15.93 3.62 35.41
N TYR A 39 -17.07 3.50 36.09
CA TYR A 39 -17.21 2.84 37.39
C TYR A 39 -18.00 1.53 37.27
N LYS A 40 -17.36 0.46 36.79
CA LYS A 40 -18.03 -0.85 36.74
C LYS A 40 -18.13 -1.49 38.14
N PRO A 41 -19.27 -2.11 38.49
CA PRO A 41 -19.42 -2.77 39.79
C PRO A 41 -18.36 -3.86 40.00
N GLY A 42 -17.62 -3.80 41.11
CA GLY A 42 -16.60 -4.80 41.45
C GLY A 42 -15.26 -4.65 40.71
N GLU A 43 -15.09 -3.60 39.89
CA GLU A 43 -13.84 -3.30 39.19
C GLU A 43 -13.22 -1.97 39.67
N ILE A 44 -11.92 -1.81 39.42
CA ILE A 44 -11.24 -0.53 39.65
C ILE A 44 -11.73 0.47 38.59
N ALA A 45 -12.06 1.69 39.01
CA ALA A 45 -12.52 2.73 38.10
C ALA A 45 -11.45 3.07 37.04
N ILE A 46 -11.87 3.19 35.78
CA ILE A 46 -10.99 3.44 34.64
C ILE A 46 -11.23 4.87 34.14
N ILE A 47 -10.17 5.67 34.00
CA ILE A 47 -10.24 6.96 33.32
C ILE A 47 -10.15 6.71 31.82
N THR A 48 -11.19 7.07 31.07
CA THR A 48 -11.26 7.02 29.62
C THR A 48 -10.84 8.35 29.00
N ASN A 49 -10.46 8.31 27.73
CA ASN A 49 -10.02 9.49 27.00
C ASN A 49 -11.20 10.35 26.54
N GLU A 50 -12.29 9.71 26.10
CA GLU A 50 -13.36 10.32 25.30
C GLU A 50 -14.76 10.25 25.92
N GLY A 51 -14.93 9.50 27.02
CA GLY A 51 -16.21 9.39 27.73
C GLY A 51 -17.30 8.68 26.91
N ASP A 52 -18.54 9.17 26.99
CA ASP A 52 -19.74 8.62 26.36
C ASP A 52 -19.85 8.89 24.85
N SER A 53 -19.11 9.88 24.34
CA SER A 53 -19.13 10.28 22.92
C SER A 53 -18.76 9.14 21.96
N ALA A 54 -17.74 8.35 22.31
CA ALA A 54 -17.26 7.22 21.53
C ALA A 54 -18.30 6.09 21.39
N VAL A 55 -19.17 5.95 22.40
CA VAL A 55 -20.27 4.99 22.41
C VAL A 55 -21.40 5.45 21.48
N ASN A 56 -21.81 6.72 21.60
CA ASN A 56 -22.90 7.28 20.80
C ASN A 56 -22.58 7.36 19.29
N GLU A 57 -21.30 7.52 18.93
CA GLU A 57 -20.84 7.53 17.53
C GLU A 57 -21.16 6.22 16.80
N PHE A 58 -20.98 5.08 17.47
CA PHE A 58 -21.23 3.75 16.90
C PHE A 58 -22.72 3.48 16.67
N LEU A 59 -23.54 3.82 17.66
CA LEU A 59 -24.98 3.53 17.70
C LEU A 59 -25.75 4.15 16.52
N ASN A 60 -25.29 5.28 16.00
CA ASN A 60 -26.01 6.05 14.98
C ASN A 60 -25.60 5.72 13.53
N ASN A 61 -24.46 5.06 13.31
CA ASN A 61 -23.81 5.05 11.99
C ASN A 61 -23.47 3.66 11.45
N GLN A 62 -23.45 2.62 12.28
CA GLN A 62 -22.91 1.33 11.84
C GLN A 62 -23.91 0.54 10.97
N LYS A 63 -23.46 0.16 9.77
CA LYS A 63 -24.21 -0.71 8.83
C LYS A 63 -23.87 -2.18 9.04
N SER A 64 -24.85 -3.04 8.73
CA SER A 64 -24.68 -4.50 8.64
C SER A 64 -23.68 -4.86 7.55
N ILE A 65 -22.88 -5.89 7.80
CA ILE A 65 -21.84 -6.40 6.92
C ILE A 65 -21.71 -7.92 7.03
N GLY A 66 -21.18 -8.54 5.97
CA GLY A 66 -21.00 -10.00 5.89
C GLY A 66 -20.10 -10.56 6.99
N GLU A 67 -20.32 -11.83 7.34
CA GLU A 67 -19.51 -12.54 8.34
C GLU A 67 -18.08 -12.78 7.87
N LEU A 68 -17.19 -12.93 8.85
CA LEU A 68 -15.83 -13.38 8.66
C LEU A 68 -15.76 -14.90 8.83
N LYS A 69 -14.97 -15.54 7.97
CA LYS A 69 -14.62 -16.95 8.09
C LYS A 69 -13.44 -17.12 9.05
N TRP A 70 -13.51 -18.13 9.92
CA TRP A 70 -12.36 -18.46 10.76
C TRP A 70 -11.23 -19.05 9.91
N SER A 71 -9.98 -18.64 10.18
CA SER A 71 -8.79 -19.27 9.63
C SER A 71 -7.88 -19.79 10.75
N LYS A 72 -7.40 -21.04 10.59
CA LYS A 72 -6.47 -21.67 11.53
C LYS A 72 -5.05 -21.11 11.42
N GLY A 73 -4.62 -20.70 10.24
CA GLY A 73 -3.32 -20.06 10.02
C GLY A 73 -3.29 -18.65 10.59
N LEU A 74 -4.35 -17.86 10.42
CA LEU A 74 -4.49 -16.57 11.10
C LEU A 74 -4.57 -16.73 12.63
N GLU A 75 -5.28 -17.75 13.14
CA GLU A 75 -5.28 -18.08 14.59
C GLU A 75 -3.85 -18.42 15.07
N SER A 76 -3.07 -19.12 14.25
CA SER A 76 -1.68 -19.47 14.58
C SER A 76 -0.77 -18.24 14.59
N ALA A 77 -0.93 -17.31 13.64
CA ALA A 77 -0.22 -16.03 13.63
C ALA A 77 -0.56 -15.18 14.86
N ALA A 78 -1.85 -15.09 15.21
CA ALA A 78 -2.30 -14.39 16.42
C ALA A 78 -1.73 -15.04 17.68
N ARG A 79 -1.71 -16.38 17.75
CA ARG A 79 -1.16 -17.15 18.86
C ARG A 79 0.32 -16.89 19.09
N ASP A 80 1.10 -16.87 18.03
CA ASP A 80 2.54 -16.60 18.12
C ASP A 80 2.78 -15.22 18.74
N HIS A 81 2.02 -14.22 18.30
CA HIS A 81 2.14 -12.87 18.83
C HIS A 81 1.70 -12.77 20.30
N VAL A 82 0.56 -13.36 20.64
CA VAL A 82 0.06 -13.41 22.03
C VAL A 82 1.07 -14.05 22.97
N LYS A 83 1.66 -15.19 22.57
CA LYS A 83 2.65 -15.88 23.41
C LYS A 83 3.93 -15.06 23.58
N ASP A 84 4.34 -14.39 22.52
CA ASP A 84 5.54 -13.56 22.54
C ASP A 84 5.36 -12.33 23.45
N ILE A 85 4.41 -11.46 23.13
CA ILE A 85 4.23 -10.20 23.87
C ILE A 85 3.64 -10.43 25.25
N GLY A 86 2.77 -11.43 25.40
CA GLY A 86 2.09 -11.80 26.65
C GLY A 86 3.06 -12.12 27.78
N SER A 87 3.98 -13.04 27.53
CA SER A 87 4.96 -13.48 28.54
C SER A 87 5.98 -12.40 28.89
N LYS A 88 6.31 -11.53 27.92
CA LYS A 88 7.30 -10.45 28.08
C LYS A 88 6.70 -9.15 28.62
N GLY A 89 5.37 -9.04 28.63
CA GLY A 89 4.67 -7.81 29.02
C GLY A 89 4.83 -6.70 27.98
N LEU A 90 5.09 -7.05 26.72
CA LEU A 90 5.30 -6.09 25.64
C LEU A 90 3.96 -5.61 25.09
N ILE A 91 3.95 -4.38 24.61
CA ILE A 91 2.82 -3.78 23.90
C ILE A 91 3.27 -3.40 22.50
N GLY A 92 2.44 -3.66 21.49
CA GLY A 92 2.72 -3.28 20.10
C GLY A 92 2.50 -4.41 19.09
N HIS A 93 2.55 -4.04 17.82
CA HIS A 93 2.26 -4.93 16.68
C HIS A 93 3.46 -5.77 16.21
N ASN A 94 4.67 -5.41 16.62
CA ASN A 94 5.88 -6.14 16.28
C ASN A 94 6.22 -7.17 17.36
N GLY A 95 6.63 -8.36 16.92
CA GLY A 95 7.21 -9.36 17.80
C GLY A 95 8.55 -8.87 18.35
N SER A 96 8.95 -9.40 19.49
CA SER A 96 10.26 -9.16 20.10
C SER A 96 11.41 -9.74 19.29
N ASP A 97 11.13 -10.64 18.35
CA ASP A 97 12.05 -11.14 17.33
C ASP A 97 12.16 -10.20 16.11
N GLY A 98 11.47 -9.05 16.14
CA GLY A 98 11.39 -8.10 15.05
C GLY A 98 10.36 -8.46 13.98
N SER A 99 9.66 -9.59 14.10
CA SER A 99 8.65 -9.99 13.12
C SER A 99 7.46 -9.02 13.09
N SER A 100 7.07 -8.63 11.90
CA SER A 100 5.84 -7.90 11.64
C SER A 100 4.62 -8.83 11.69
N MET A 101 3.42 -8.25 11.67
CA MET A 101 2.17 -9.01 11.52
C MET A 101 2.17 -9.87 10.26
N SER A 102 2.60 -9.33 9.11
CA SER A 102 2.65 -10.08 7.84
C SER A 102 3.61 -11.27 7.93
N ASP A 103 4.79 -11.09 8.54
CA ASP A 103 5.74 -12.19 8.74
C ASP A 103 5.11 -13.33 9.56
N ARG A 104 4.32 -12.99 10.59
CA ARG A 104 3.58 -13.99 11.40
C ARG A 104 2.48 -14.68 10.59
N ILE A 105 1.75 -13.97 9.75
CA ILE A 105 0.70 -14.53 8.88
C ILE A 105 1.30 -15.48 7.84
N GLU A 106 2.40 -15.07 7.21
CA GLU A 106 3.07 -15.77 6.10
C GLU A 106 3.79 -17.05 6.54
N ARG A 107 4.05 -17.21 7.85
CA ARG A 107 4.46 -18.50 8.42
C ARG A 107 3.42 -19.59 8.17
N TYR A 108 2.14 -19.26 8.15
CA TYR A 108 1.04 -20.24 8.18
C TYR A 108 0.15 -20.28 6.93
N GLY A 109 0.27 -19.33 6.02
CA GLY A 109 -0.59 -19.22 4.85
C GLY A 109 -0.20 -18.05 3.97
N GLU A 110 -0.96 -17.88 2.89
CA GLU A 110 -0.82 -16.75 1.98
C GLU A 110 -2.09 -15.89 2.06
N TRP A 111 -1.93 -14.58 1.99
CA TRP A 111 -3.01 -13.60 2.03
C TRP A 111 -2.90 -12.69 0.81
N GLU A 112 -4.03 -12.18 0.31
CA GLU A 112 -4.03 -11.16 -0.75
C GLU A 112 -4.83 -9.93 -0.32
N MET A 113 -4.66 -8.86 -1.10
CA MET A 113 -5.32 -7.55 -0.97
C MET A 113 -5.00 -6.77 0.31
N THR A 114 -5.37 -7.27 1.49
CA THR A 114 -5.19 -6.54 2.75
C THR A 114 -5.27 -7.46 3.96
N VAL A 115 -4.43 -7.17 4.96
CA VAL A 115 -4.46 -7.75 6.32
C VAL A 115 -4.43 -6.64 7.37
N SER A 116 -4.90 -6.93 8.58
CA SER A 116 -4.77 -6.01 9.71
C SER A 116 -4.83 -6.75 11.06
N GLU A 117 -4.34 -6.12 12.12
CA GLU A 117 -4.28 -6.69 13.46
C GLU A 117 -4.90 -5.74 14.48
N ASN A 118 -5.76 -6.29 15.34
CA ASN A 118 -6.21 -5.59 16.54
C ASN A 118 -5.62 -6.27 17.78
N ILE A 119 -5.06 -5.49 18.70
CA ILE A 119 -4.56 -5.96 20.00
C ILE A 119 -5.41 -5.34 21.12
N ILE A 120 -5.98 -6.19 21.96
CA ILE A 120 -6.88 -5.80 23.04
C ILE A 120 -6.35 -6.38 24.35
N PHE A 121 -6.28 -5.57 25.40
CA PHE A 121 -5.75 -5.97 26.70
C PHE A 121 -6.81 -5.92 27.81
N GLY A 122 -6.66 -6.79 28.81
CA GLY A 122 -7.33 -6.67 30.10
C GLY A 122 -8.79 -7.10 30.17
N GLN A 123 -9.33 -7.72 29.11
CA GLN A 123 -10.72 -8.21 29.10
C GLN A 123 -10.81 -9.68 29.52
N ASN A 124 -11.97 -10.03 30.10
CA ASN A 124 -12.25 -11.35 30.68
C ASN A 124 -13.28 -12.17 29.88
N THR A 125 -14.01 -11.54 28.94
CA THR A 125 -15.01 -12.20 28.09
C THR A 125 -14.81 -11.81 26.63
N GLY A 126 -15.24 -12.67 25.70
CA GLY A 126 -15.17 -12.33 24.27
C GLY A 126 -16.07 -11.17 23.87
N GLU A 127 -17.22 -11.01 24.53
CA GLU A 127 -18.11 -9.85 24.33
C GLU A 127 -17.42 -8.54 24.71
N ASP A 128 -16.76 -8.48 25.88
CA ASP A 128 -16.07 -7.27 26.33
C ASP A 128 -14.89 -6.89 25.42
N VAL A 129 -14.21 -7.87 24.83
CA VAL A 129 -13.16 -7.63 23.82
C VAL A 129 -13.72 -6.90 22.60
N ILE A 130 -14.87 -7.34 22.11
CA ILE A 130 -15.53 -6.71 20.96
C ILE A 130 -16.08 -5.34 21.33
N ILE A 131 -16.71 -5.20 22.50
CA ILE A 131 -17.23 -3.91 22.98
C ILE A 131 -16.10 -2.89 23.17
N GLN A 132 -14.97 -3.28 23.75
CA GLN A 132 -13.80 -2.41 23.86
C GLN A 132 -13.27 -2.00 22.48
N SER A 133 -13.23 -2.93 21.53
CA SER A 133 -12.81 -2.66 20.15
C SER A 133 -13.80 -1.77 19.38
N ILE A 134 -15.09 -1.88 19.69
CA ILE A 134 -16.13 -0.99 19.16
C ILE A 134 -15.96 0.40 19.75
N ILE A 135 -15.83 0.56 21.06
CA ILE A 135 -15.66 1.89 21.66
C ILE A 135 -14.36 2.53 21.17
N ASP A 136 -13.27 1.76 21.11
CA ASP A 136 -11.96 2.19 20.63
C ASP A 136 -11.46 3.48 21.30
N ASP A 137 -11.70 3.59 22.62
CA ASP A 137 -11.35 4.76 23.42
C ASP A 137 -9.86 5.06 23.36
N GLY A 138 -9.53 6.35 23.16
CA GLY A 138 -8.16 6.84 23.04
C GLY A 138 -7.55 6.68 21.65
N VAL A 139 -8.31 6.15 20.68
CA VAL A 139 -7.87 5.98 19.29
C VAL A 139 -8.76 6.82 18.38
N SER A 140 -8.34 8.06 18.12
CA SER A 140 -9.09 9.03 17.30
C SER A 140 -9.39 8.52 15.89
N SER A 141 -8.55 7.65 15.33
CA SER A 141 -8.74 7.03 14.02
C SER A 141 -9.82 5.95 14.01
N ARG A 142 -10.24 5.46 15.18
CA ARG A 142 -11.15 4.31 15.36
C ARG A 142 -10.69 3.06 14.62
N LEU A 143 -9.38 2.85 14.53
CA LEU A 143 -8.81 1.80 13.66
C LEU A 143 -9.26 0.39 14.07
N ARG A 144 -9.33 0.09 15.37
CA ARG A 144 -9.79 -1.23 15.84
C ARG A 144 -11.25 -1.44 15.46
N ARG A 145 -12.10 -0.43 15.67
CA ARG A 145 -13.51 -0.43 15.25
C ARG A 145 -13.64 -0.61 13.74
N LYS A 146 -12.92 0.17 12.95
CA LYS A 146 -12.95 0.09 11.48
C LYS A 146 -12.57 -1.30 10.98
N ASN A 147 -11.56 -1.93 11.57
CA ASN A 147 -11.18 -3.29 11.23
C ASN A 147 -12.29 -4.30 11.48
N LEU A 148 -13.06 -4.17 12.57
CA LEU A 148 -14.19 -5.07 12.86
C LEU A 148 -15.29 -5.02 11.79
N PHE A 149 -15.43 -3.90 11.07
CA PHE A 149 -16.50 -3.68 10.08
C PHE A 149 -15.97 -3.33 8.67
N LYS A 150 -14.71 -3.67 8.37
CA LYS A 150 -14.17 -3.50 7.02
C LYS A 150 -14.76 -4.57 6.09
N SER A 151 -15.34 -4.14 4.96
CA SER A 151 -16.00 -5.01 3.97
C SER A 151 -15.05 -5.93 3.23
N GLU A 152 -13.81 -5.49 3.09
CA GLU A 152 -12.76 -6.16 2.35
C GLU A 152 -12.29 -7.40 3.10
N PHE A 153 -12.44 -7.45 4.43
CA PHE A 153 -12.07 -8.64 5.21
C PHE A 153 -13.11 -9.75 5.06
N GLY A 154 -12.62 -10.93 4.67
CA GLY A 154 -13.39 -12.16 4.56
C GLY A 154 -12.96 -13.22 5.58
N PHE A 155 -11.79 -13.08 6.20
CA PHE A 155 -11.22 -14.05 7.13
C PHE A 155 -10.71 -13.38 8.41
N VAL A 156 -10.73 -14.15 9.51
CA VAL A 156 -10.14 -13.75 10.78
C VAL A 156 -9.56 -14.95 11.52
N GLY A 157 -8.46 -14.72 12.22
CA GLY A 157 -7.96 -15.59 13.27
C GLY A 157 -7.86 -14.81 14.58
N ILE A 158 -8.28 -15.42 15.68
CA ILE A 158 -8.27 -14.78 17.00
C ILE A 158 -7.57 -15.69 17.99
N TYR A 159 -6.70 -15.11 18.81
CA TYR A 159 -6.10 -15.83 19.93
C TYR A 159 -6.04 -14.96 21.18
N ASP A 160 -6.28 -15.55 22.33
CA ASP A 160 -6.20 -14.90 23.64
C ASP A 160 -5.25 -15.65 24.58
N GLY A 161 -4.65 -14.91 25.51
CA GLY A 161 -3.71 -15.46 26.49
C GLY A 161 -3.41 -14.49 27.63
N GLN A 162 -2.58 -14.94 28.58
CA GLN A 162 -2.15 -14.11 29.69
C GLN A 162 -1.15 -13.03 29.24
N HIS A 163 -1.27 -11.84 29.81
CA HIS A 163 -0.32 -10.74 29.63
C HIS A 163 0.28 -10.35 30.98
N LYS A 164 1.62 -10.33 31.07
CA LYS A 164 2.35 -10.12 32.33
C LYS A 164 1.93 -8.85 33.08
N ILE A 165 1.67 -7.75 32.37
CA ILE A 165 1.34 -6.44 32.95
C ILE A 165 -0.18 -6.18 32.96
N ASN A 166 -0.88 -6.59 31.89
CA ASN A 166 -2.28 -6.21 31.64
C ASN A 166 -3.26 -7.36 31.94
N LYS A 167 -2.78 -8.41 32.60
CA LYS A 167 -3.48 -9.67 32.93
C LYS A 167 -3.84 -10.54 31.73
N SER A 168 -4.45 -9.98 30.69
CA SER A 168 -4.82 -10.68 29.46
C SER A 168 -4.51 -9.87 28.21
N VAL A 169 -4.34 -10.57 27.09
CA VAL A 169 -4.27 -10.01 25.74
C VAL A 169 -5.07 -10.89 24.78
N CYS A 170 -5.80 -10.28 23.87
CA CYS A 170 -6.53 -10.91 22.77
C CYS A 170 -6.14 -10.22 21.46
N ILE A 171 -5.71 -11.00 20.47
CA ILE A 171 -5.22 -10.51 19.19
C ILE A 171 -6.09 -11.07 18.07
N PHE A 172 -6.56 -10.17 17.21
CA PHE A 172 -7.29 -10.49 15.99
C PHE A 172 -6.37 -10.23 14.82
N VAL A 173 -6.36 -11.15 13.87
CA VAL A 173 -5.68 -10.98 12.60
C VAL A 173 -6.72 -11.18 11.50
N PHE A 174 -6.96 -10.11 10.73
CA PHE A 174 -7.91 -10.07 9.63
C PHE A 174 -7.21 -10.21 8.29
N ALA A 175 -7.88 -10.83 7.32
CA ALA A 175 -7.43 -10.89 5.93
C ALA A 175 -8.61 -10.78 4.97
N ALA A 176 -8.39 -10.19 3.79
CA ALA A 176 -9.39 -10.17 2.72
C ALA A 176 -9.60 -11.56 2.13
N THR A 177 -8.52 -12.16 1.66
CA THR A 177 -8.45 -13.58 1.28
C THR A 177 -7.33 -14.24 2.08
N TYR A 178 -7.51 -15.52 2.41
CA TYR A 178 -6.47 -16.28 3.09
C TYR A 178 -6.51 -17.75 2.70
N LEU A 179 -5.34 -18.30 2.41
CA LEU A 179 -5.13 -19.71 2.13
C LEU A 179 -4.18 -20.32 3.17
N ASP A 180 -4.71 -21.22 4.00
CA ASP A 180 -3.92 -21.97 4.98
C ASP A 180 -2.90 -22.88 4.24
N LYS A 181 -1.63 -22.91 4.66
CA LYS A 181 -0.61 -23.86 4.14
C LYS A 181 -1.03 -25.31 4.30
N ASN A 182 -1.77 -25.64 5.37
CA ASN A 182 -2.29 -26.99 5.58
C ASN A 182 -3.41 -27.36 4.59
N GLY A 183 -4.11 -26.38 4.02
CA GLY A 183 -5.10 -26.57 2.95
C GLY A 183 -4.47 -26.86 1.58
N MET A 184 -3.16 -26.65 1.43
CA MET A 184 -2.42 -27.00 0.21
C MET A 184 -2.21 -28.52 0.06
N ASN A 185 -2.27 -29.29 1.16
CA ASN A 185 -2.10 -30.75 1.15
C ASN A 185 -3.38 -31.48 0.69
N ASP A 186 -4.57 -30.99 1.06
CA ASP A 186 -5.86 -31.62 0.69
C ASP A 186 -6.18 -31.47 -0.81
N PHE A 187 -5.63 -30.44 -1.47
CA PHE A 187 -5.72 -30.26 -2.93
C PHE A 187 -4.79 -31.18 -3.73
N GLN A 188 -3.73 -31.72 -3.11
CA GLN A 188 -2.77 -32.61 -3.78
C GLN A 188 -3.28 -34.05 -3.88
N THR A 189 -4.08 -34.51 -2.91
CA THR A 189 -4.60 -35.89 -2.85
C THR A 189 -5.66 -36.19 -3.92
N GLN A 190 -6.33 -35.16 -4.46
CA GLN A 190 -7.32 -35.33 -5.54
C GLN A 190 -6.70 -35.30 -6.95
N LYS A 191 -5.46 -34.82 -7.11
CA LYS A 191 -4.77 -34.75 -8.41
C LYS A 191 -4.05 -36.05 -8.83
N GLN A 192 -3.88 -37.02 -7.94
CA GLN A 192 -3.14 -38.27 -8.24
C GLN A 192 -3.92 -39.32 -9.06
N LYS A 193 -5.11 -39.02 -9.59
CA LYS A 193 -5.88 -39.97 -10.43
C LYS A 193 -6.12 -39.56 -11.88
N GLN A 194 -5.57 -38.44 -12.36
CA GLN A 194 -5.66 -38.11 -13.79
C GLN A 194 -4.32 -37.62 -14.33
N ASN A 195 -3.60 -38.62 -14.85
CA ASN A 195 -2.78 -38.62 -16.06
C ASN A 195 -1.55 -37.72 -16.15
N ASP A 196 -0.40 -38.40 -16.13
CA ASP A 196 0.55 -38.42 -17.25
C ASP A 196 0.10 -37.63 -18.50
N SER A 197 0.57 -36.39 -18.63
CA SER A 197 1.28 -35.90 -19.83
C SER A 197 1.60 -34.40 -19.74
N ASN A 198 2.91 -34.12 -19.87
CA ASN A 198 3.58 -32.90 -20.31
C ASN A 198 3.50 -31.58 -19.49
N ILE A 199 4.57 -31.37 -18.72
CA ILE A 199 5.52 -30.23 -18.80
C ILE A 199 4.93 -28.94 -19.43
N GLN A 200 4.28 -28.09 -18.62
CA GLN A 200 4.01 -26.70 -19.03
C GLN A 200 3.74 -25.69 -17.89
N SER A 201 3.99 -26.02 -16.62
CA SER A 201 3.58 -25.18 -15.48
C SER A 201 4.73 -24.51 -14.70
N LYS A 202 5.91 -24.32 -15.29
CA LYS A 202 7.01 -23.51 -14.70
C LYS A 202 7.12 -22.08 -15.25
N GLN A 203 6.23 -21.67 -16.17
CA GLN A 203 6.28 -20.35 -16.82
C GLN A 203 5.22 -19.35 -16.33
N GLN A 204 4.25 -19.71 -15.47
CA GLN A 204 3.18 -18.78 -15.08
C GLN A 204 3.42 -18.02 -13.77
N ASP A 205 4.17 -18.59 -12.82
CA ASP A 205 4.47 -17.93 -11.53
C ASP A 205 5.55 -16.85 -11.67
N SER A 206 6.43 -16.94 -12.68
CA SER A 206 7.35 -15.86 -13.03
C SER A 206 6.64 -14.65 -13.64
N PHE A 207 5.53 -14.87 -14.37
CA PHE A 207 4.79 -13.81 -15.06
C PHE A 207 3.91 -12.97 -14.12
N LYS A 208 3.39 -13.52 -13.01
CA LYS A 208 2.61 -12.75 -12.03
C LYS A 208 3.48 -11.90 -11.10
N ASN A 209 4.62 -12.45 -10.65
CA ASN A 209 5.63 -11.67 -9.92
C ASN A 209 6.28 -10.61 -10.82
N GLN A 210 6.49 -10.90 -12.11
CA GLN A 210 6.81 -9.86 -13.10
C GLN A 210 5.71 -8.82 -13.17
N GLN A 211 4.44 -9.16 -13.42
CA GLN A 211 3.38 -8.16 -13.59
C GLN A 211 3.15 -7.22 -12.39
N GLN A 212 3.28 -7.71 -11.14
CA GLN A 212 3.14 -6.86 -9.95
C GLN A 212 4.39 -5.99 -9.73
N GLN A 213 5.59 -6.53 -9.94
CA GLN A 213 6.84 -5.76 -9.89
C GLN A 213 6.95 -4.77 -11.06
N ASP A 214 6.45 -5.14 -12.24
CA ASP A 214 6.33 -4.31 -13.44
C ASP A 214 5.34 -3.16 -13.18
N SER A 215 4.20 -3.41 -12.53
CA SER A 215 3.22 -2.35 -12.19
C SER A 215 3.76 -1.29 -11.21
N VAL A 216 4.59 -1.70 -10.25
CA VAL A 216 5.24 -0.81 -9.28
C VAL A 216 6.43 -0.09 -9.91
N THR A 217 7.20 -0.78 -10.76
CA THR A 217 8.31 -0.20 -11.54
C THR A 217 7.80 0.81 -12.58
N ASN A 218 6.61 0.58 -13.15
CA ASN A 218 5.99 1.49 -14.13
C ASN A 218 5.69 2.88 -13.55
N ILE A 219 5.32 2.99 -12.26
CA ILE A 219 5.08 4.31 -11.63
C ILE A 219 6.37 5.14 -11.59
N ALA A 220 7.50 4.52 -11.24
CA ALA A 220 8.79 5.21 -11.17
C ALA A 220 9.28 5.65 -12.56
N ILE A 221 9.08 4.80 -13.58
CA ILE A 221 9.38 5.12 -14.98
C ILE A 221 8.49 6.27 -15.47
N GLU A 222 7.18 6.18 -15.30
CA GLU A 222 6.24 7.24 -15.67
C GLU A 222 6.57 8.56 -14.94
N ALA A 223 6.96 8.50 -13.66
CA ALA A 223 7.33 9.67 -12.89
C ALA A 223 8.61 10.32 -13.44
N PHE A 224 9.63 9.52 -13.77
CA PHE A 224 10.85 9.99 -14.41
C PHE A 224 10.58 10.65 -15.77
N GLU A 225 9.79 9.98 -16.61
CA GLU A 225 9.42 10.49 -17.93
C GLU A 225 8.63 11.79 -17.81
N TYR A 226 7.59 11.82 -16.98
CA TYR A 226 6.74 12.99 -16.84
C TYR A 226 7.48 14.16 -16.20
N LEU A 227 8.33 13.92 -15.19
CA LEU A 227 9.22 14.93 -14.60
C LEU A 227 10.10 15.58 -15.67
N ASN A 228 10.69 14.78 -16.55
CA ASN A 228 11.54 15.28 -17.62
C ASN A 228 10.73 16.03 -18.71
N GLN A 229 9.52 15.57 -19.02
CA GLN A 229 8.62 16.29 -19.93
C GLN A 229 8.24 17.66 -19.38
N ILE A 230 7.85 17.76 -18.10
CA ILE A 230 7.50 19.06 -17.48
C ILE A 230 8.71 19.97 -17.33
N ARG A 231 9.92 19.43 -17.19
CA ARG A 231 11.15 20.24 -17.17
C ARG A 231 11.42 20.85 -18.54
N GLN A 232 11.18 20.14 -19.63
CA GLN A 232 11.34 20.68 -20.99
C GLN A 232 10.18 21.60 -21.41
N ASP A 233 8.96 21.28 -21.02
CA ASP A 233 7.78 22.11 -21.28
C ASP A 233 6.89 22.16 -20.02
N PRO A 234 7.12 23.15 -19.13
CA PRO A 234 6.37 23.27 -17.87
C PRO A 234 4.86 23.40 -18.05
N LYS A 235 4.40 23.87 -19.21
CA LYS A 235 2.99 24.18 -19.45
C LYS A 235 2.14 22.94 -19.73
N ILE A 236 2.75 21.79 -20.04
CA ILE A 236 2.01 20.54 -20.30
C ILE A 236 1.22 20.04 -19.09
N ALA A 237 1.60 20.44 -17.87
CA ALA A 237 0.88 20.07 -16.65
C ALA A 237 -0.39 20.89 -16.41
N ILE A 238 -0.49 22.10 -17.00
CA ILE A 238 -1.58 23.05 -16.74
C ILE A 238 -2.97 22.48 -17.04
N PRO A 239 -3.22 21.79 -18.16
CA PRO A 239 -4.55 21.23 -18.44
C PRO A 239 -5.04 20.27 -17.36
N LYS A 240 -4.14 19.40 -16.86
CA LYS A 240 -4.47 18.44 -15.79
C LYS A 240 -4.73 19.15 -14.46
N ILE A 241 -3.96 20.19 -14.15
CA ILE A 241 -4.16 21.00 -12.94
C ILE A 241 -5.50 21.74 -13.01
N LYS A 242 -5.87 22.30 -14.18
CA LYS A 242 -7.18 22.93 -14.39
C LYS A 242 -8.33 21.94 -14.23
N GLU A 243 -8.19 20.72 -14.74
CA GLU A 243 -9.15 19.64 -14.50
C GLU A 243 -9.30 19.36 -13.00
N LEU A 244 -8.19 19.21 -12.27
CA LEU A 244 -8.20 18.96 -10.83
C LEU A 244 -8.93 20.04 -10.03
N ILE A 245 -8.79 21.32 -10.40
CA ILE A 245 -9.50 22.44 -9.77
C ILE A 245 -11.02 22.23 -9.84
N THR A 246 -11.55 21.68 -10.93
CA THR A 246 -13.00 21.45 -11.09
C THR A 246 -13.57 20.44 -10.10
N TYR A 247 -12.73 19.63 -9.47
CA TYR A 247 -13.15 18.64 -8.48
C TYR A 247 -13.20 19.20 -7.05
N PHE A 248 -12.80 20.45 -6.81
CA PHE A 248 -12.84 21.04 -5.47
C PHE A 248 -14.21 21.58 -5.09
N LYS A 249 -14.60 21.33 -3.83
CA LYS A 249 -15.67 22.06 -3.14
C LYS A 249 -15.11 22.56 -1.80
N GLY A 250 -14.78 23.86 -1.74
CA GLY A 250 -14.02 24.40 -0.62
C GLY A 250 -12.63 23.77 -0.53
N LEU A 251 -12.26 23.22 0.62
CA LEU A 251 -10.99 22.54 0.86
C LEU A 251 -11.00 21.05 0.52
N VAL A 252 -12.12 20.50 0.05
CA VAL A 252 -12.23 19.05 -0.23
C VAL A 252 -12.20 18.80 -1.74
N CYS A 253 -11.30 17.91 -2.18
CA CYS A 253 -11.18 17.46 -3.57
C CYS A 253 -11.95 16.16 -3.79
N TYR A 254 -12.86 16.14 -4.78
CA TYR A 254 -13.74 15.02 -5.12
C TYR A 254 -13.35 14.41 -6.47
N LYS A 255 -12.17 13.78 -6.56
CA LYS A 255 -11.74 13.09 -7.78
C LYS A 255 -12.69 11.93 -8.11
N PRO A 256 -13.12 11.76 -9.37
CA PRO A 256 -14.00 10.65 -9.75
C PRO A 256 -13.40 9.29 -9.41
N GLY A 257 -14.18 8.45 -8.71
CA GLY A 257 -13.75 7.09 -8.33
C GLY A 257 -12.75 7.04 -7.17
N GLU A 258 -12.44 8.16 -6.52
CA GLU A 258 -11.55 8.22 -5.37
C GLU A 258 -12.28 8.75 -4.12
N ILE A 259 -11.72 8.44 -2.94
CA ILE A 259 -12.24 8.96 -1.68
C ILE A 259 -11.94 10.48 -1.64
N PRO A 260 -12.91 11.33 -1.26
CA PRO A 260 -12.66 12.76 -1.16
C PRO A 260 -11.52 13.07 -0.18
N VAL A 261 -10.61 13.95 -0.60
CA VAL A 261 -9.43 14.33 0.18
C VAL A 261 -9.59 15.75 0.70
N LEU A 262 -9.52 15.93 2.02
CA LEU A 262 -9.40 17.26 2.62
C LEU A 262 -7.97 17.75 2.43
N THR A 263 -7.81 18.87 1.72
CA THR A 263 -6.53 19.55 1.53
C THR A 263 -6.36 20.70 2.52
N LYS A 264 -5.13 21.16 2.70
CA LYS A 264 -4.80 22.27 3.59
C LYS A 264 -5.12 23.62 2.95
N GLU A 265 -4.84 23.78 1.66
CA GLU A 265 -4.91 25.09 0.97
C GLU A 265 -6.02 25.18 -0.08
N GLY A 266 -6.62 24.05 -0.46
CA GLY A 266 -7.72 24.01 -1.43
C GLY A 266 -7.27 24.34 -2.85
N PRO A 267 -8.15 24.89 -3.71
CA PRO A 267 -7.82 25.22 -5.10
C PRO A 267 -6.76 26.31 -5.25
N LYS A 268 -6.51 27.13 -4.23
CA LYS A 268 -5.57 28.25 -4.29
C LYS A 268 -4.14 27.81 -4.62
N VAL A 269 -3.68 26.70 -4.04
CA VAL A 269 -2.32 26.20 -4.32
C VAL A 269 -2.18 25.66 -5.74
N LEU A 270 -3.28 25.20 -6.36
CA LEU A 270 -3.29 24.77 -7.76
C LEU A 270 -3.26 25.99 -8.71
N GLU A 271 -3.99 27.05 -8.38
CA GLU A 271 -3.95 28.32 -9.14
C GLU A 271 -2.55 28.96 -9.07
N GLU A 272 -1.94 28.98 -7.89
CA GLU A 272 -0.55 29.40 -7.66
C GLU A 272 0.43 28.55 -8.50
N LEU A 273 0.24 27.23 -8.54
CA LEU A 273 1.06 26.34 -9.35
C LEU A 273 0.94 26.64 -10.85
N ILE A 274 -0.26 26.96 -11.36
CA ILE A 274 -0.44 27.37 -12.76
C ILE A 274 0.39 28.63 -13.05
N GLN A 275 0.31 29.65 -12.19
CA GLN A 275 1.09 30.89 -12.35
C GLN A 275 2.60 30.61 -12.31
N TYR A 276 3.04 29.73 -11.42
CA TYR A 276 4.43 29.31 -11.32
C TYR A 276 4.91 28.64 -12.62
N LEU A 277 4.13 27.71 -13.18
CA LEU A 277 4.45 26.97 -14.41
C LEU A 277 4.42 27.86 -15.65
N GLU A 278 3.56 28.88 -15.70
CA GLU A 278 3.53 29.84 -16.80
C GLU A 278 4.82 30.66 -16.91
N GLN A 279 5.51 30.86 -15.79
CA GLN A 279 6.76 31.61 -15.68
C GLN A 279 8.02 30.73 -15.79
N GLN A 280 7.87 29.41 -15.68
CA GLN A 280 9.01 28.50 -15.77
C GLN A 280 9.59 28.47 -17.19
N LYS A 281 10.92 28.47 -17.24
CA LYS A 281 11.66 28.26 -18.48
C LYS A 281 11.96 26.77 -18.64
N PRO A 282 12.03 26.27 -19.90
CA PRO A 282 12.56 24.94 -20.17
C PRO A 282 13.94 24.72 -19.51
N LEU A 283 14.13 23.53 -18.94
CA LEU A 283 15.36 23.08 -18.31
C LEU A 283 15.93 21.86 -19.04
N SER A 284 17.21 21.58 -18.76
CA SER A 284 17.82 20.32 -19.13
C SER A 284 17.12 19.13 -18.47
N LEU A 285 17.11 18.02 -19.20
CA LEU A 285 16.68 16.74 -18.69
C LEU A 285 17.58 16.28 -17.55
N LEU A 286 16.97 15.61 -16.58
CA LEU A 286 17.68 14.85 -15.56
C LEU A 286 18.08 13.50 -16.12
N LYS A 287 19.32 13.10 -15.87
CA LYS A 287 19.84 11.76 -16.14
C LYS A 287 19.39 10.80 -15.05
N PHE A 288 18.92 9.62 -15.43
CA PHE A 288 18.62 8.56 -14.47
C PHE A 288 19.92 7.93 -13.96
N GLU A 289 20.07 7.80 -12.64
CA GLU A 289 21.24 7.18 -12.00
C GLU A 289 20.82 5.97 -11.14
N ARG A 290 21.35 4.79 -11.48
CA ARG A 290 21.04 3.52 -10.81
C ARG A 290 21.45 3.51 -9.33
N GLY A 291 22.57 4.14 -8.98
CA GLY A 291 23.00 4.22 -7.58
C GLY A 291 22.07 5.06 -6.71
N LEU A 292 21.45 6.10 -7.29
CA LEU A 292 20.45 6.91 -6.61
C LEU A 292 19.12 6.16 -6.49
N GLU A 293 18.71 5.45 -7.54
CA GLU A 293 17.54 4.55 -7.50
C GLU A 293 17.69 3.51 -6.39
N GLN A 294 18.86 2.89 -6.25
CA GLN A 294 19.09 1.91 -5.19
C GLN A 294 19.00 2.53 -3.79
N ALA A 295 19.51 3.75 -3.60
CA ALA A 295 19.31 4.49 -2.35
C ALA A 295 17.83 4.78 -2.05
N CYS A 296 17.02 5.08 -3.08
CA CYS A 296 15.58 5.22 -2.94
C CYS A 296 14.91 3.89 -2.59
N ILE A 297 15.27 2.79 -3.24
CA ILE A 297 14.76 1.44 -2.97
C ILE A 297 15.02 1.06 -1.51
N ASP A 298 16.23 1.28 -1.02
CA ASP A 298 16.60 0.97 0.36
C ASP A 298 15.75 1.78 1.36
N HIS A 299 15.54 3.07 1.09
CA HIS A 299 14.69 3.90 1.92
C HIS A 299 13.25 3.40 1.91
N ILE A 300 12.70 3.10 0.73
CA ILE A 300 11.34 2.58 0.58
C ILE A 300 11.16 1.26 1.33
N ASN A 301 12.12 0.35 1.21
CA ASN A 301 12.09 -0.94 1.91
C ASN A 301 12.22 -0.79 3.43
N ASP A 302 12.85 0.30 3.89
CA ASP A 302 12.93 0.63 5.31
C ASP A 302 11.64 1.27 5.84
N ILE A 303 11.24 2.41 5.27
CA ILE A 303 10.14 3.23 5.80
C ILE A 303 8.76 2.78 5.34
N GLY A 304 8.65 2.21 4.14
CA GLY A 304 7.40 1.78 3.53
C GLY A 304 6.63 0.76 4.37
N PRO A 305 7.22 -0.40 4.72
CA PRO A 305 6.59 -1.38 5.60
C PRO A 305 6.26 -0.82 7.00
N LYS A 306 7.09 0.09 7.51
CA LYS A 306 6.94 0.71 8.84
C LYS A 306 5.88 1.81 8.89
N GLY A 307 5.38 2.24 7.74
CA GLY A 307 4.40 3.33 7.67
C GLY A 307 5.00 4.69 8.02
N ILE A 308 6.33 4.83 7.97
CA ILE A 308 7.04 6.04 8.37
C ILE A 308 6.93 7.08 7.25
N CYS A 309 6.48 8.28 7.62
CA CYS A 309 6.37 9.42 6.72
C CYS A 309 7.46 10.45 7.04
N ASP A 310 8.72 10.05 6.81
CA ASP A 310 9.90 10.85 7.15
C ASP A 310 10.99 10.71 6.07
N HIS A 311 11.82 11.73 5.94
CA HIS A 311 13.05 11.72 5.15
C HIS A 311 14.17 10.93 5.82
N LEU A 312 14.10 10.80 7.15
CA LEU A 312 15.00 9.95 7.92
C LEU A 312 14.58 8.49 7.81
N SER A 313 15.57 7.62 7.62
CA SER A 313 15.40 6.18 7.78
C SER A 313 15.06 5.86 9.24
N SER A 314 14.46 4.70 9.50
CA SER A 314 14.07 4.25 10.83
C SER A 314 15.23 4.13 11.83
N ASN A 315 16.46 4.01 11.31
CA ASN A 315 17.71 3.99 12.08
C ASN A 315 18.35 5.39 12.22
N GLY A 316 17.66 6.46 11.81
CA GLY A 316 18.14 7.84 11.83
C GLY A 316 19.09 8.22 10.68
N GLN A 317 19.34 7.33 9.71
CA GLN A 317 20.15 7.70 8.54
C GLN A 317 19.46 8.79 7.72
N THR A 318 20.24 9.81 7.37
CA THR A 318 19.79 10.84 6.44
C THR A 318 19.86 10.33 5.01
N PHE A 319 19.15 11.00 4.11
CA PHE A 319 19.26 10.83 2.67
C PHE A 319 20.70 10.77 2.13
N ILE A 320 21.59 11.65 2.62
CA ILE A 320 22.99 11.67 2.17
C ILE A 320 23.73 10.40 2.61
N ASN A 321 23.48 9.92 3.83
CA ASN A 321 24.06 8.67 4.31
C ASN A 321 23.65 7.48 3.44
N ARG A 322 22.43 7.48 2.90
CA ARG A 322 21.95 6.43 1.97
C ARG A 322 22.65 6.51 0.62
N ILE A 323 22.67 7.68 -0.02
CA ILE A 323 23.34 7.87 -1.32
C ILE A 323 24.82 7.50 -1.27
N GLN A 324 25.51 7.86 -0.19
CA GLN A 324 26.94 7.62 -0.02
C GLN A 324 27.33 6.13 -0.03
N GLN A 325 26.36 5.21 0.12
CA GLN A 325 26.60 3.78 -0.01
C GLN A 325 26.87 3.37 -1.47
N TYR A 326 26.26 4.09 -2.43
CA TYR A 326 26.26 3.74 -3.85
C TYR A 326 27.11 4.67 -4.72
N GLY A 327 27.48 5.83 -4.22
CA GLY A 327 28.29 6.79 -4.97
C GLY A 327 28.70 8.01 -4.16
N GLU A 328 29.45 8.90 -4.79
CA GLU A 328 29.79 10.22 -4.28
C GLU A 328 28.85 11.24 -4.91
N CYS A 329 28.26 12.10 -4.08
CA CYS A 329 27.44 13.23 -4.51
C CYS A 329 28.26 14.51 -4.39
N ASN A 330 28.38 15.25 -5.48
CA ASN A 330 29.04 16.56 -5.50
C ASN A 330 28.02 17.66 -5.79
N GLY A 331 28.15 18.78 -5.07
CA GLY A 331 27.24 19.93 -5.20
C GLY A 331 25.95 19.76 -4.39
N ILE A 332 24.86 20.33 -4.89
CA ILE A 332 23.57 20.30 -4.19
C ILE A 332 22.83 18.98 -4.39
N SER A 333 21.96 18.65 -3.44
CA SER A 333 21.11 17.45 -3.48
C SER A 333 19.80 17.66 -2.75
N ALA A 334 18.76 16.91 -3.11
CA ALA A 334 17.46 16.94 -2.44
C ALA A 334 16.75 15.59 -2.53
N GLU A 335 15.81 15.37 -1.61
CA GLU A 335 14.92 14.22 -1.60
C GLU A 335 13.46 14.69 -1.57
N ASN A 336 12.66 14.14 -2.47
CA ASN A 336 11.21 14.30 -2.49
C ASN A 336 10.54 12.95 -2.24
N ILE A 337 9.39 12.98 -1.55
CA ILE A 337 8.65 11.77 -1.18
C ILE A 337 7.16 11.96 -1.48
N SER A 338 6.58 11.00 -2.20
CA SER A 338 5.17 10.96 -2.57
C SER A 338 4.51 9.71 -2.00
N PHE A 339 3.28 9.87 -1.51
CA PHE A 339 2.49 8.79 -0.91
C PHE A 339 1.14 8.63 -1.60
N GLY A 340 0.75 7.37 -1.82
CA GLY A 340 -0.59 6.96 -2.22
C GLY A 340 -0.99 7.22 -3.66
N GLN A 341 -0.03 7.59 -4.52
CA GLN A 341 -0.31 7.81 -5.94
C GLN A 341 -0.28 6.50 -6.74
N LYS A 342 -1.10 6.43 -7.78
CA LYS A 342 -1.28 5.24 -8.63
C LYS A 342 -0.58 5.34 -9.98
N THR A 343 -0.19 6.54 -10.39
CA THR A 343 0.47 6.83 -11.66
C THR A 343 1.69 7.71 -11.42
N GLY A 344 2.68 7.63 -12.31
CA GLY A 344 3.85 8.50 -12.19
C GLY A 344 3.52 9.97 -12.43
N GLN A 345 2.51 10.25 -13.26
CA GLN A 345 1.99 11.61 -13.44
C GLN A 345 1.45 12.17 -12.12
N ASP A 346 0.65 11.40 -11.39
CA ASP A 346 0.07 11.84 -10.13
C ASP A 346 1.12 12.01 -9.01
N VAL A 347 2.19 11.19 -9.03
CA VAL A 347 3.38 11.40 -8.15
C VAL A 347 3.93 12.80 -8.35
N ILE A 348 4.28 13.15 -9.60
CA ILE A 348 4.88 14.45 -9.89
C ILE A 348 3.89 15.58 -9.61
N LEU A 349 2.60 15.42 -9.94
CA LEU A 349 1.59 16.44 -9.61
C LEU A 349 1.45 16.66 -8.11
N GLN A 350 1.51 15.61 -7.28
CA GLN A 350 1.51 15.76 -5.82
C GLN A 350 2.71 16.59 -5.34
N LEU A 351 3.92 16.30 -5.85
CA LEU A 351 5.15 17.03 -5.53
C LEU A 351 5.11 18.50 -6.00
N LEU A 352 4.51 18.75 -7.17
CA LEU A 352 4.34 20.10 -7.68
C LEU A 352 3.29 20.88 -6.89
N ILE A 353 2.17 20.26 -6.49
CA ILE A 353 1.15 20.95 -5.71
C ILE A 353 1.74 21.35 -4.34
N ASP A 354 2.40 20.41 -3.65
CA ASP A 354 3.06 20.62 -2.34
C ASP A 354 2.12 21.28 -1.31
N ASP A 355 0.90 20.73 -1.22
CA ASP A 355 -0.19 21.24 -0.37
C ASP A 355 0.19 21.19 1.11
N GLY A 356 0.13 22.35 1.76
CA GLY A 356 0.53 22.55 3.14
C GLY A 356 1.98 22.96 3.37
N GLU A 357 2.81 22.96 2.33
CA GLU A 357 4.23 23.33 2.44
C GLU A 357 4.47 24.75 1.94
N SER A 358 4.53 25.70 2.87
CA SER A 358 4.66 27.14 2.55
C SER A 358 5.83 27.50 1.63
N GLN A 359 6.91 26.71 1.65
CA GLN A 359 8.09 26.94 0.82
C GLN A 359 8.03 26.24 -0.53
N ARG A 360 7.05 25.36 -0.78
CA ARG A 360 6.95 24.56 -2.01
C ARG A 360 8.25 23.83 -2.34
N LYS A 361 8.95 23.32 -1.32
CA LYS A 361 10.31 22.79 -1.47
C LYS A 361 10.35 21.67 -2.52
N GLN A 362 9.38 20.77 -2.50
CA GLN A 362 9.35 19.63 -3.42
C GLN A 362 9.11 20.09 -4.87
N ARG A 363 8.23 21.10 -5.06
CA ARG A 363 8.02 21.77 -6.35
C ARG A 363 9.31 22.42 -6.86
N GLN A 364 10.01 23.14 -5.99
CA GLN A 364 11.26 23.83 -6.34
C GLN A 364 12.34 22.82 -6.75
N ASP A 365 12.44 21.69 -6.06
CA ASP A 365 13.42 20.65 -6.40
C ASP A 365 13.16 20.04 -7.79
N CYS A 366 11.90 19.85 -8.20
CA CYS A 366 11.55 19.39 -9.56
C CYS A 366 12.05 20.35 -10.67
N PHE A 367 12.11 21.66 -10.40
CA PHE A 367 12.53 22.71 -11.35
C PHE A 367 13.88 23.34 -11.01
N LYS A 368 14.70 22.70 -10.16
CA LYS A 368 16.04 23.21 -9.87
C LYS A 368 16.95 22.94 -11.05
N SER A 369 17.50 24.00 -11.64
CA SER A 369 18.38 23.93 -12.81
C SER A 369 19.75 23.32 -12.52
N GLN A 370 20.18 23.35 -11.26
CA GLN A 370 21.46 22.80 -10.82
C GLN A 370 21.45 21.27 -10.69
N PHE A 371 20.28 20.62 -10.64
CA PHE A 371 20.20 19.16 -10.65
C PHE A 371 20.38 18.64 -12.07
N ASN A 372 21.29 17.66 -12.22
CA ASN A 372 21.54 16.98 -13.49
C ASN A 372 21.16 15.50 -13.45
N SER A 373 21.04 14.91 -12.25
CA SER A 373 20.76 13.50 -12.08
C SER A 373 19.65 13.24 -11.07
N VAL A 374 18.91 12.16 -11.28
CA VAL A 374 17.86 11.69 -10.38
C VAL A 374 17.84 10.17 -10.28
N GLY A 375 17.56 9.66 -9.08
CA GLY A 375 17.10 8.29 -8.86
C GLY A 375 15.64 8.31 -8.45
N ILE A 376 14.81 7.44 -9.00
CA ILE A 376 13.40 7.35 -8.64
C ILE A 376 13.07 5.89 -8.40
N ALA A 377 12.44 5.60 -7.28
CA ALA A 377 11.91 4.28 -6.99
C ALA A 377 10.51 4.37 -6.39
N THR A 378 9.76 3.30 -6.55
CA THR A 378 8.43 3.14 -5.97
C THR A 378 8.34 1.79 -5.28
N GLY A 379 7.59 1.72 -4.20
CA GLY A 379 7.27 0.48 -3.50
C GLY A 379 6.05 0.63 -2.62
N ASN A 380 5.79 -0.39 -1.80
CA ASN A 380 4.61 -0.44 -0.97
C ASN A 380 4.78 0.41 0.30
N HIS A 381 3.72 1.12 0.68
CA HIS A 381 3.61 1.80 1.98
C HIS A 381 2.47 1.21 2.79
N SER A 382 2.71 0.82 4.03
CA SER A 382 1.72 0.10 4.85
C SER A 382 0.45 0.92 5.13
N GLN A 383 0.56 2.25 5.17
CA GLN A 383 -0.59 3.15 5.39
C GLN A 383 -1.21 3.70 4.10
N TYR A 384 -0.40 3.99 3.08
CA TYR A 384 -0.82 4.76 1.90
C TYR A 384 -0.88 3.90 0.63
N GLY A 385 -0.56 2.62 0.70
CA GLY A 385 -0.49 1.71 -0.44
C GLY A 385 0.82 1.87 -1.21
N THR A 386 1.07 3.06 -1.73
CA THR A 386 2.27 3.37 -2.55
C THR A 386 3.15 4.41 -1.85
N LEU A 387 4.46 4.24 -1.96
CA LEU A 387 5.49 5.22 -1.61
C LEU A 387 6.42 5.38 -2.81
N CYS A 388 6.67 6.61 -3.25
CA CYS A 388 7.64 6.95 -4.28
C CYS A 388 8.68 7.92 -3.71
N VAL A 389 9.96 7.65 -3.93
CA VAL A 389 11.09 8.47 -3.44
C VAL A 389 11.93 8.90 -4.63
N LEU A 390 12.20 10.21 -4.71
CA LEU A 390 13.03 10.83 -5.73
C LEU A 390 14.28 11.44 -5.08
N ALA A 391 15.45 11.03 -5.55
CA ALA A 391 16.76 11.48 -5.11
C ALA A 391 17.39 12.37 -6.19
N PHE A 392 17.40 13.69 -5.99
CA PHE A 392 18.00 14.65 -6.91
C PHE A 392 19.42 15.00 -6.48
N VAL A 393 20.33 15.07 -7.45
CA VAL A 393 21.71 15.54 -7.22
C VAL A 393 22.23 16.35 -8.40
N GLN A 394 23.13 17.28 -8.11
CA GLN A 394 23.84 18.03 -9.13
C GLN A 394 24.81 17.13 -9.89
N GLU A 395 25.65 16.39 -9.20
CA GLU A 395 26.59 15.44 -9.79
C GLU A 395 26.64 14.15 -8.97
N PHE A 396 26.57 13.01 -9.65
CA PHE A 396 26.69 11.70 -9.05
C PHE A 396 27.85 10.92 -9.68
N LYS A 397 28.74 10.39 -8.84
CA LYS A 397 29.81 9.50 -9.25
C LYS A 397 29.62 8.13 -8.57
N PRO A 398 29.16 7.10 -9.30
CA PRO A 398 28.95 5.77 -8.73
C PRO A 398 30.24 5.18 -8.13
N LYS A 399 30.12 4.49 -6.99
CA LYS A 399 31.21 3.68 -6.42
C LYS A 399 31.31 2.37 -7.19
N GLY A 400 32.54 1.98 -7.57
CA GLY A 400 33.00 0.66 -8.05
C GLY A 400 31.99 -0.21 -8.83
N VAL A 401 32.32 -0.54 -10.08
CA VAL A 401 31.60 -1.46 -10.98
C VAL A 401 30.79 -2.54 -10.23
N LEU A 402 29.45 -2.41 -10.19
CA LEU A 402 28.60 -3.60 -10.09
C LEU A 402 28.99 -4.48 -11.27
N LYS A 403 29.61 -5.65 -11.00
CA LYS A 403 30.12 -6.55 -12.03
C LYS A 403 29.09 -6.71 -13.16
N GLN A 404 29.43 -6.15 -14.32
CA GLN A 404 28.93 -6.60 -15.62
C GLN A 404 29.38 -8.06 -15.79
N GLN A 405 28.46 -8.99 -15.55
CA GLN A 405 28.44 -10.40 -15.97
C GLN A 405 27.08 -10.90 -15.46
N GLU A 406 25.98 -10.84 -16.21
CA GLU A 406 25.78 -11.32 -17.58
C GLU A 406 25.10 -10.26 -18.48
N ILE A 407 25.08 -10.49 -19.81
CA ILE A 407 24.69 -9.58 -20.92
C ILE A 407 25.84 -8.72 -21.51
N SER A 408 27.03 -9.31 -21.66
CA SER A 408 28.06 -8.75 -22.57
C SER A 408 28.68 -9.79 -23.51
N GLU A 409 27.93 -10.81 -23.92
CA GLU A 409 28.36 -11.76 -24.97
C GLU A 409 27.62 -11.59 -26.32
N LYS A 410 26.93 -10.46 -26.56
CA LYS A 410 26.23 -10.28 -27.85
C LYS A 410 26.49 -9.02 -28.65
N LEU A 411 27.34 -8.10 -28.22
CA LEU A 411 27.66 -6.93 -29.04
C LEU A 411 29.18 -6.70 -29.00
N GLY A 412 29.80 -6.92 -30.16
CA GLY A 412 31.23 -6.72 -30.40
C GLY A 412 31.63 -5.24 -30.29
N PRO A 413 32.93 -4.93 -30.47
CA PRO A 413 33.50 -3.65 -30.08
C PRO A 413 32.98 -2.51 -30.96
N ALA A 414 32.77 -1.35 -30.33
CA ALA A 414 32.29 -0.14 -30.96
C ALA A 414 33.42 0.54 -31.76
N GLU A 415 33.15 0.83 -33.03
CA GLU A 415 33.90 1.83 -33.79
C GLU A 415 33.30 3.23 -33.55
N GLU A 416 34.20 4.19 -33.35
CA GLU A 416 33.92 5.61 -33.24
C GLU A 416 33.34 6.18 -34.54
N ASN A 417 32.28 6.98 -34.45
CA ASN A 417 32.08 8.07 -35.39
C ASN A 417 31.35 9.25 -34.75
N GLN A 418 31.94 10.41 -34.98
CA GLN A 418 31.56 11.72 -34.45
C GLN A 418 30.33 12.29 -35.17
N ASN A 419 29.54 13.07 -34.43
CA ASN A 419 28.52 14.04 -34.87
C ASN A 419 27.27 13.50 -35.59
N ASN A 420 26.18 13.28 -34.83
CA ASN A 420 24.95 14.11 -34.88
C ASN A 420 23.82 13.52 -34.00
N ASN A 421 23.42 14.26 -32.96
CA ASN A 421 22.11 14.30 -32.28
C ASN A 421 21.41 12.96 -31.85
N PRO A 422 21.40 12.56 -30.56
CA PRO A 422 20.72 11.35 -30.11
C PRO A 422 19.37 11.66 -29.45
N TYR A 423 18.32 11.85 -30.25
CA TYR A 423 16.96 11.47 -29.84
C TYR A 423 16.68 10.10 -30.47
N ILE A 424 16.89 9.03 -29.71
CA ILE A 424 16.46 7.68 -30.12
C ILE A 424 14.93 7.63 -29.95
N LYS A 425 14.20 7.77 -31.05
CA LYS A 425 12.85 7.22 -31.19
C LYS A 425 12.98 5.69 -31.13
N TYR A 426 12.39 5.02 -30.15
CA TYR A 426 12.15 3.59 -30.27
C TYR A 426 11.10 3.37 -31.37
N PRO A 427 11.43 2.68 -32.49
CA PRO A 427 10.41 2.33 -33.46
C PRO A 427 9.50 1.27 -32.84
N ARG A 428 8.17 1.45 -32.96
CA ARG A 428 7.23 0.36 -32.65
C ARG A 428 7.49 -0.77 -33.67
N PRO A 429 7.68 -2.02 -33.23
CA PRO A 429 7.85 -3.13 -34.15
C PRO A 429 6.57 -3.30 -34.99
N GLU A 430 6.74 -3.59 -36.28
CA GLU A 430 5.60 -3.72 -37.19
C GLU A 430 4.78 -4.96 -36.86
N LEU A 431 3.45 -4.83 -36.90
CA LEU A 431 2.53 -5.91 -36.56
C LEU A 431 2.57 -7.01 -37.63
N LYS A 432 2.95 -8.22 -37.24
CA LYS A 432 3.07 -9.39 -38.10
C LYS A 432 1.75 -10.13 -38.23
N LYS A 433 1.03 -10.34 -37.13
CA LYS A 433 -0.22 -11.11 -37.11
C LYS A 433 -1.10 -10.72 -35.92
N THR A 434 -2.42 -10.79 -36.09
CA THR A 434 -3.38 -10.70 -34.98
C THR A 434 -4.26 -11.95 -34.94
N GLN A 435 -4.48 -12.50 -33.75
CA GLN A 435 -5.40 -13.63 -33.50
C GLN A 435 -6.42 -13.22 -32.46
N THR A 436 -7.70 -13.54 -32.67
CA THR A 436 -8.79 -13.18 -31.74
C THR A 436 -9.52 -14.44 -31.30
N PHE A 437 -9.61 -14.64 -29.98
CA PHE A 437 -10.34 -15.73 -29.34
C PHE A 437 -11.52 -15.15 -28.56
N LYS A 438 -12.69 -15.78 -28.64
CA LYS A 438 -13.86 -15.41 -27.84
C LYS A 438 -14.27 -16.60 -26.98
N LYS A 439 -14.43 -16.38 -25.68
CA LYS A 439 -14.93 -17.38 -24.72
C LYS A 439 -16.21 -16.85 -24.09
N TYR A 440 -17.26 -17.66 -24.14
CA TYR A 440 -18.57 -17.33 -23.61
C TYR A 440 -18.76 -18.01 -22.26
N THR A 441 -19.26 -17.27 -21.28
CA THR A 441 -19.49 -17.77 -19.92
C THR A 441 -20.76 -17.14 -19.38
N ILE A 442 -21.59 -17.90 -18.67
CA ILE A 442 -22.79 -17.36 -18.03
C ILE A 442 -22.48 -17.16 -16.55
N GLN A 443 -22.66 -15.94 -16.05
CA GLN A 443 -22.55 -15.63 -14.63
C GLN A 443 -23.80 -14.85 -14.21
N ASN A 444 -24.46 -15.31 -13.15
CA ASN A 444 -25.69 -14.71 -12.61
C ASN A 444 -26.79 -14.47 -13.66
N GLY A 445 -26.89 -15.36 -14.66
CA GLY A 445 -27.88 -15.26 -15.74
C GLY A 445 -27.51 -14.33 -16.89
N GLN A 446 -26.37 -13.63 -16.84
CA GLN A 446 -25.87 -12.79 -17.93
C GLN A 446 -24.79 -13.48 -18.75
N PHE A 447 -24.82 -13.30 -20.07
CA PHE A 447 -23.80 -13.80 -20.98
C PHE A 447 -22.59 -12.87 -20.96
N ILE A 448 -21.45 -13.43 -20.53
CA ILE A 448 -20.17 -12.75 -20.49
C ILE A 448 -19.27 -13.30 -21.58
N ILE A 449 -18.90 -12.44 -22.51
CA ILE A 449 -18.00 -12.75 -23.62
C ILE A 449 -16.63 -12.18 -23.29
N ARG A 450 -15.67 -13.07 -23.04
CA ARG A 450 -14.25 -12.71 -22.91
C ARG A 450 -13.57 -12.82 -24.27
N ILE A 451 -13.17 -11.69 -24.82
CA ILE A 451 -12.43 -11.58 -26.08
C ILE A 451 -10.95 -11.39 -25.76
N THR A 452 -10.10 -12.28 -26.26
CA THR A 452 -8.64 -12.20 -26.13
C THR A 452 -8.04 -11.99 -27.51
N LYS A 453 -7.34 -10.87 -27.71
CA LYS A 453 -6.60 -10.57 -28.92
C LYS A 453 -5.10 -10.70 -28.67
N ILE A 454 -4.43 -11.48 -29.50
CA ILE A 454 -2.98 -11.69 -29.46
C ILE A 454 -2.38 -11.05 -30.70
N TYR A 455 -1.42 -10.15 -30.50
CA TYR A 455 -0.70 -9.40 -31.51
C TYR A 455 0.73 -9.91 -31.55
N GLU A 456 1.14 -10.53 -32.64
CA GLU A 456 2.52 -10.94 -32.90
C GLU A 456 3.16 -9.88 -33.81
N PHE A 457 4.34 -9.40 -33.45
CA PHE A 457 5.09 -8.39 -34.19
C PHE A 457 6.28 -9.01 -34.94
N GLN A 458 6.82 -8.32 -35.94
CA GLN A 458 7.86 -8.87 -36.82
C GLN A 458 9.18 -9.15 -36.09
N ASP A 459 9.43 -8.47 -34.98
CA ASP A 459 10.56 -8.74 -34.07
C ASP A 459 10.35 -9.99 -33.20
N GLY A 460 9.22 -10.68 -33.35
CA GLY A 460 8.86 -11.88 -32.59
C GLY A 460 8.20 -11.58 -31.23
N SER A 461 8.03 -10.30 -30.87
CA SER A 461 7.32 -9.93 -29.65
C SER A 461 5.82 -10.25 -29.78
N ILE A 462 5.21 -10.66 -28.67
CA ILE A 462 3.79 -11.00 -28.60
C ILE A 462 3.13 -10.18 -27.51
N ASN A 463 2.05 -9.47 -27.84
CA ASN A 463 1.26 -8.70 -26.89
C ASN A 463 -0.19 -9.22 -26.85
N THR A 464 -0.78 -9.31 -25.66
CA THR A 464 -2.14 -9.87 -25.49
C THR A 464 -3.06 -8.87 -24.81
N ALA A 465 -4.15 -8.52 -25.47
CA ALA A 465 -5.21 -7.68 -24.93
C ALA A 465 -6.44 -8.53 -24.61
N ILE A 466 -7.03 -8.32 -23.43
CA ILE A 466 -8.24 -9.03 -23.00
C ILE A 466 -9.34 -8.02 -22.71
N GLN A 467 -10.48 -8.22 -23.34
CA GLN A 467 -11.69 -7.43 -23.13
C GLN A 467 -12.81 -8.35 -22.68
N THR A 468 -13.54 -7.95 -21.65
CA THR A 468 -14.74 -8.67 -21.20
C THR A 468 -15.94 -7.80 -21.52
N VAL A 469 -16.89 -8.36 -22.26
CA VAL A 469 -18.13 -7.69 -22.66
C VAL A 469 -19.29 -8.47 -22.06
N THR A 470 -20.16 -7.77 -21.34
CA THR A 470 -21.41 -8.32 -20.80
C THR A 470 -22.50 -8.00 -21.81
N ASP A 471 -23.11 -9.02 -22.40
CA ASP A 471 -24.29 -8.84 -23.27
C ASP A 471 -25.51 -8.65 -22.37
N ASN A 472 -26.25 -7.54 -22.56
CA ASN A 472 -27.45 -7.22 -21.79
C ASN A 472 -28.67 -7.95 -22.33
#